data_AF-A0A519Y7I0-F1
#
_entry.id   AF-A0A519Y7I0-F1
#
_cell.length_a   1.000
_cell.length_b   1.000
_cell.length_c   1.000
_cell.angle_alpha   90.00
_cell.angle_beta   90.00
_cell.angle_gamma   90.00
#
_symmetry.space_group_name_H-M   'P 1'
#
loop_
_entity.id
_entity.type
_entity.pdbx_description
1 polymer ?
#
loop_
_entity_poly.entity_id
_entity_poly.type
_entity_poly.pdbx_seq_one_letter_code
_entity_poly.pdbx_strand_id
1 'polypeptide(L)'
;MKKIIFGMLALISGVLMFTSCQKLDVPITSELTPESYPQTAAQLTSASGPVYINLRSDYASTYWFLQSSSTDESVLAIFGSDWIDGNKYLELHRHTWTKDNAWVAAGWSYLTNIIGTANQTISIIGNSAPAGATKNTSMAELKT
;
A
#
# COMPACT_ATOMS: atom_id res chain seq x y z
N MET A 1 12.77 -52.43 -49.66
CA MET A 1 11.91 -51.22 -49.80
C MET A 1 11.08 -50.93 -48.54
N LYS A 2 10.23 -51.85 -48.05
CA LYS A 2 9.40 -51.63 -46.84
C LYS A 2 10.17 -51.24 -45.56
N LYS A 3 11.35 -51.84 -45.31
CA LYS A 3 12.19 -51.53 -44.13
C LYS A 3 12.84 -50.13 -44.18
N ILE A 4 13.15 -49.62 -45.38
CA ILE A 4 13.74 -48.29 -45.58
C ILE A 4 12.66 -47.22 -45.40
N ILE A 5 11.45 -47.47 -45.91
CA ILE A 5 10.28 -46.60 -45.72
C ILE A 5 9.91 -46.51 -44.23
N PHE A 6 9.93 -47.65 -43.50
CA PHE A 6 9.64 -47.67 -42.06
C PHE A 6 10.72 -46.93 -41.24
N GLY A 7 11.99 -47.04 -41.64
CA GLY A 7 13.10 -46.29 -41.02
C GLY A 7 13.00 -44.78 -41.25
N MET A 8 12.64 -44.34 -42.46
CA MET A 8 12.39 -42.92 -42.75
C MET A 8 11.19 -42.37 -41.98
N LEU A 9 10.12 -43.15 -41.84
CA LEU A 9 8.93 -42.75 -41.09
C LEU A 9 9.22 -42.58 -39.59
N ALA A 10 10.05 -43.46 -39.02
CA ALA A 10 10.49 -43.36 -37.64
C ALA A 10 11.40 -42.15 -37.40
N LEU A 11 12.28 -41.81 -38.35
CA LEU A 11 13.16 -40.64 -38.27
C LEU A 11 12.36 -39.33 -38.35
N ILE A 12 11.38 -39.25 -39.25
CA ILE A 12 10.49 -38.08 -39.39
C ILE A 12 9.63 -37.90 -38.13
N SER A 13 9.11 -39.00 -37.57
CA SER A 13 8.37 -38.98 -36.30
C SER A 13 9.25 -38.48 -35.14
N GLY A 14 10.51 -38.91 -35.08
CA GLY A 14 11.47 -38.44 -34.07
C GLY A 14 11.77 -36.94 -34.14
N VAL A 15 11.91 -36.37 -35.34
CA VAL A 15 12.17 -34.93 -35.52
C VAL A 15 10.96 -34.07 -35.12
N LEU A 16 9.74 -34.56 -35.34
CA LEU A 16 8.50 -33.86 -34.95
C LEU A 16 8.29 -33.81 -33.43
N MET A 17 8.93 -34.69 -32.65
CA MET A 17 8.83 -34.67 -31.18
C MET A 17 9.71 -33.60 -30.51
N PHE A 18 10.71 -33.04 -31.21
CA PHE A 18 11.59 -32.00 -30.66
C PHE A 18 11.04 -30.56 -30.82
N THR A 19 9.91 -30.35 -31.50
CA THR A 19 9.28 -29.02 -31.67
C THR A 19 8.37 -28.64 -30.49
N SER A 20 8.17 -29.54 -29.53
CA SER A 20 7.27 -29.36 -28.37
C SER A 20 7.77 -28.36 -27.32
N CYS A 21 9.05 -27.96 -27.34
CA CYS A 21 9.60 -26.99 -26.38
C CYS A 21 9.68 -25.59 -27.02
N GLN A 22 8.53 -24.94 -27.18
CA GLN A 22 8.47 -23.50 -27.44
C GLN A 22 8.57 -22.76 -26.09
N LYS A 23 9.55 -21.85 -25.94
CA LYS A 23 9.53 -20.88 -24.83
C LYS A 23 8.37 -19.93 -25.08
N LEU A 24 7.31 -20.08 -24.28
CA LEU A 24 6.11 -19.27 -24.37
C LEU A 24 6.28 -18.05 -23.45
N ASP A 25 6.90 -16.99 -23.95
CA ASP A 25 6.95 -15.69 -23.27
C ASP A 25 5.62 -14.98 -23.48
N VAL A 26 4.64 -15.27 -22.63
CA VAL A 26 3.36 -14.55 -22.63
C VAL A 26 3.59 -13.19 -21.98
N PRO A 27 3.34 -12.07 -22.69
CA PRO A 27 3.43 -10.75 -22.08
C PRO A 27 2.40 -10.65 -20.95
N ILE A 28 2.84 -10.28 -19.75
CA ILE A 28 1.96 -10.07 -18.61
C ILE A 28 1.21 -8.75 -18.86
N THR A 29 -0.04 -8.84 -19.28
CA THR A 29 -0.89 -7.68 -19.60
C THR A 29 -1.94 -7.37 -18.53
N SER A 30 -2.15 -8.29 -17.59
CA SER A 30 -3.18 -8.19 -16.56
C SER A 30 -2.67 -7.74 -15.19
N GLU A 31 -1.35 -7.65 -14.99
CA GLU A 31 -0.75 -7.31 -13.69
C GLU A 31 0.01 -5.99 -13.78
N LEU A 32 0.03 -5.27 -12.67
CA LEU A 32 0.85 -4.07 -12.52
C LEU A 32 2.27 -4.51 -12.17
N THR A 33 3.17 -4.38 -13.13
CA THR A 33 4.60 -4.65 -12.94
C THR A 33 5.37 -3.33 -12.78
N PRO A 34 6.56 -3.34 -12.15
CA PRO A 34 7.40 -2.14 -12.05
C PRO A 34 7.72 -1.50 -13.41
N GLU A 35 7.80 -2.30 -14.47
CA GLU A 35 8.08 -1.84 -15.83
C GLU A 35 6.87 -1.16 -16.47
N SER A 36 5.66 -1.52 -16.05
CA SER A 36 4.39 -1.04 -16.64
C SER A 36 3.68 0.01 -15.78
N TYR A 37 4.03 0.15 -14.50
CA TYR A 37 3.37 1.08 -13.57
C TYR A 37 4.29 1.58 -12.43
N PRO A 38 4.20 2.87 -12.04
CA PRO A 38 3.50 3.97 -12.70
C PRO A 38 4.39 4.67 -13.74
N GLN A 39 3.88 4.85 -14.97
CA GLN A 39 4.60 5.47 -16.09
C GLN A 39 4.04 6.84 -16.51
N THR A 40 2.74 7.07 -16.30
CA THR A 40 2.08 8.34 -16.65
C THR A 40 1.78 9.20 -15.42
N ALA A 41 1.50 10.49 -15.64
CA ALA A 41 1.10 11.40 -14.57
C ALA A 41 -0.16 10.91 -13.81
N ALA A 42 -1.17 10.42 -14.55
CA ALA A 42 -2.39 9.89 -13.93
C ALA A 42 -2.10 8.62 -13.09
N GLN A 43 -1.18 7.77 -13.55
CA GLN A 43 -0.76 6.59 -12.80
C GLN A 43 0.04 6.98 -11.55
N LEU A 44 0.89 8.01 -11.61
CA LEU A 44 1.58 8.56 -10.44
C LEU A 44 0.58 9.08 -9.39
N THR A 45 -0.44 9.84 -9.80
CA THR A 45 -1.51 10.28 -8.90
C THR A 45 -2.28 9.10 -8.32
N SER A 46 -2.56 8.07 -9.11
CA SER A 46 -3.20 6.85 -8.62
C SER A 46 -2.31 6.10 -7.62
N ALA A 47 -1.00 6.06 -7.86
CA ALA A 47 -0.04 5.38 -7.00
C ALA A 47 0.15 6.10 -5.65
N SER A 48 0.02 7.43 -5.61
CA SER A 48 0.05 8.20 -4.37
C SER A 48 -1.26 8.14 -3.57
N GLY A 49 -2.37 7.79 -4.21
CA GLY A 49 -3.71 7.72 -3.60
C GLY A 49 -3.80 6.98 -2.25
N PRO A 50 -3.19 5.80 -2.06
CA PRO A 50 -3.24 5.07 -0.80
C PRO A 50 -2.73 5.87 0.41
N VAL A 51 -1.70 6.70 0.22
CA VAL A 51 -1.15 7.53 1.31
C VAL A 51 -2.18 8.55 1.79
N TYR A 52 -2.86 9.23 0.87
CA TYR A 52 -3.92 10.19 1.21
C TYR A 52 -5.17 9.52 1.76
N ILE A 53 -5.51 8.32 1.30
CA ILE A 53 -6.62 7.52 1.88
C ILE A 53 -6.31 7.18 3.34
N ASN A 54 -5.08 6.76 3.63
CA ASN A 54 -4.66 6.47 4.99
C ASN A 54 -4.61 7.75 5.83
N LEU A 55 -4.10 8.85 5.32
CA LEU A 55 -4.11 10.14 6.02
C LEU A 55 -5.52 10.59 6.42
N ARG A 56 -6.50 10.52 5.51
CA ARG A 56 -7.87 10.96 5.84
C ARG A 56 -8.63 9.99 6.75
N SER A 57 -8.11 8.79 7.00
CA SER A 57 -8.86 7.72 7.66
C SER A 57 -9.14 7.98 9.14
N ASP A 58 -8.21 8.64 9.84
CA ASP A 58 -8.33 8.84 11.29
C ASP A 58 -7.75 10.20 11.78
N TYR A 59 -7.32 11.07 10.86
CA TYR A 59 -6.82 12.40 11.19
C TYR A 59 -7.84 13.23 12.00
N ALA A 60 -9.11 13.21 11.59
CA ALA A 60 -10.18 13.96 12.23
C ALA A 60 -10.84 13.25 13.43
N SER A 61 -10.30 12.10 13.83
CA SER A 61 -10.83 11.28 14.94
C SER A 61 -9.73 11.03 15.95
N THR A 62 -9.01 9.91 15.91
CA THR A 62 -8.03 9.54 16.93
C THR A 62 -6.95 10.60 17.10
N TYR A 63 -6.39 11.08 15.98
CA TYR A 63 -5.34 12.09 16.02
C TYR A 63 -5.86 13.38 16.66
N TRP A 64 -7.04 13.85 16.25
CA TRP A 64 -7.68 15.03 16.83
C TRP A 64 -7.92 14.87 18.34
N PHE A 65 -8.50 13.75 18.80
CA PHE A 65 -8.74 13.54 20.23
C PHE A 65 -7.45 13.54 21.05
N LEU A 66 -6.38 12.90 20.54
CA LEU A 66 -5.09 12.91 21.20
C LEU A 66 -4.52 14.34 21.34
N GLN A 67 -4.64 15.16 20.30
CA GLN A 67 -4.08 16.52 20.31
C GLN A 67 -4.96 17.53 21.06
N SER A 68 -6.29 17.42 20.97
CA SER A 68 -7.20 18.43 21.51
C SER A 68 -7.77 18.07 22.88
N SER A 69 -7.99 16.79 23.19
CA SER A 69 -8.53 16.40 24.51
C SER A 69 -7.46 16.36 25.60
N SER A 70 -6.18 16.45 25.22
CA SER A 70 -5.05 16.63 26.15
C SER A 70 -4.69 18.11 26.38
N THR A 71 -5.47 19.05 25.82
CA THR A 71 -5.34 20.49 26.06
C THR A 71 -6.57 21.02 26.78
N ASP A 72 -6.58 22.33 27.06
CA ASP A 72 -7.72 23.06 27.60
C ASP A 72 -8.71 23.53 26.52
N GLU A 73 -8.43 23.26 25.24
CA GLU A 73 -9.26 23.69 24.11
C GLU A 73 -10.53 22.84 23.94
N SER A 74 -10.51 21.58 24.40
CA SER A 74 -11.65 20.68 24.25
C SER A 74 -11.79 19.71 25.42
N VAL A 75 -13.05 19.35 25.72
CA VAL A 75 -13.39 18.32 26.70
C VAL A 75 -14.54 17.48 26.18
N LEU A 76 -14.40 16.16 26.24
CA LEU A 76 -15.54 15.28 26.01
C LEU A 76 -16.28 15.05 27.33
N ALA A 77 -17.41 15.74 27.50
CA ALA A 77 -18.21 15.66 28.70
C ALA A 77 -18.87 14.27 28.85
N ILE A 78 -18.97 13.80 30.09
CA ILE A 78 -19.63 12.54 30.45
C ILE A 78 -21.01 12.89 31.01
N PHE A 79 -22.07 12.50 30.29
CA PHE A 79 -23.47 12.78 30.70
C PHE A 79 -24.11 11.66 31.54
N GLY A 80 -23.48 10.49 31.61
CA GLY A 80 -23.95 9.33 32.36
C GLY A 80 -22.89 8.23 32.41
N SER A 81 -23.12 7.19 33.23
CA SER A 81 -22.17 6.07 33.38
C SER A 81 -21.83 5.39 32.05
N ASP A 82 -22.80 5.32 31.14
CA ASP A 82 -22.67 4.61 29.86
C ASP A 82 -21.76 5.34 28.86
N TRP A 83 -21.40 6.60 29.16
CA TRP A 83 -20.56 7.45 28.30
C TRP A 83 -19.10 7.49 28.75
N ILE A 84 -18.73 6.72 29.78
CA ILE A 84 -17.36 6.70 30.31
C ILE A 84 -16.37 6.13 29.28
N ASP A 85 -16.81 5.23 28.39
CA ASP A 85 -16.04 4.70 27.27
C ASP A 85 -14.61 4.23 27.68
N GLY A 86 -14.54 3.52 28.80
CA GLY A 86 -13.27 3.01 29.35
C GLY A 86 -12.33 4.09 29.90
N ASN A 87 -12.84 5.26 30.29
CA ASN A 87 -12.10 6.45 30.74
C ASN A 87 -11.15 7.06 29.70
N LYS A 88 -11.14 6.58 28.45
CA LYS A 88 -10.09 6.92 27.49
C LYS A 88 -9.97 8.42 27.21
N TYR A 89 -11.07 9.17 27.18
CA TYR A 89 -11.05 10.64 27.02
C TYR A 89 -10.71 11.37 28.33
N LEU A 90 -11.22 10.86 29.45
CA LEU A 90 -10.96 11.43 30.78
C LEU A 90 -9.47 11.36 31.13
N GLU A 91 -8.84 10.24 30.79
CA GLU A 91 -7.42 10.02 30.98
C GLU A 91 -6.57 10.97 30.12
N LEU A 92 -7.00 11.27 28.89
CA LEU A 92 -6.33 12.28 28.04
C LEU A 92 -6.37 13.66 28.70
N HIS A 93 -7.55 14.10 29.14
CA HIS A 93 -7.72 15.43 29.74
C HIS A 93 -6.99 15.58 31.09
N ARG A 94 -6.92 14.50 31.87
CA ARG A 94 -6.25 14.50 33.19
C ARG A 94 -4.77 14.19 33.11
N HIS A 95 -4.24 13.87 31.93
CA HIS A 95 -2.87 13.41 31.75
C HIS A 95 -2.52 12.17 32.58
N THR A 96 -3.46 11.23 32.69
CA THR A 96 -3.30 9.99 33.47
C THR A 96 -3.36 8.72 32.61
N TRP A 97 -3.21 8.84 31.29
CA TRP A 97 -3.23 7.68 30.40
C TRP A 97 -2.08 6.73 30.69
N THR A 98 -2.35 5.45 30.48
CA THR A 98 -1.34 4.38 30.55
C THR A 98 -1.08 3.82 29.15
N LYS A 99 -0.19 2.83 29.04
CA LYS A 99 0.02 2.06 27.80
C LYS A 99 -1.27 1.38 27.28
N ASP A 100 -2.27 1.19 28.13
CA ASP A 100 -3.52 0.49 27.79
C ASP A 100 -4.63 1.45 27.34
N ASN A 101 -4.36 2.76 27.28
CA ASN A 101 -5.33 3.74 26.76
C ASN A 101 -5.58 3.50 25.26
N ALA A 102 -6.85 3.28 24.92
CA ALA A 102 -7.26 2.92 23.56
C ALA A 102 -6.92 3.98 22.50
N TRP A 103 -7.00 5.28 22.84
CA TRP A 103 -6.66 6.34 21.91
C TRP A 103 -5.17 6.42 21.62
N VAL A 104 -4.33 6.24 22.65
CA VAL A 104 -2.88 6.21 22.48
C VAL A 104 -2.46 5.05 21.56
N ALA A 105 -3.00 3.86 21.79
CA ALA A 105 -2.73 2.68 20.96
C ALA A 105 -3.23 2.85 19.51
N ALA A 106 -4.43 3.41 19.33
CA ALA A 106 -4.98 3.69 18.01
C ALA A 106 -4.15 4.73 17.26
N GLY A 107 -3.73 5.82 17.93
CA GLY A 107 -2.93 6.88 17.31
C GLY A 107 -1.56 6.39 16.88
N TRP A 108 -0.92 5.55 17.71
CA TRP A 108 0.33 4.88 17.34
C TRP A 108 0.15 4.02 16.08
N SER A 109 -0.88 3.18 16.05
CA SER A 109 -1.16 2.29 14.92
C SER A 109 -1.47 3.08 13.65
N TYR A 110 -2.25 4.15 13.76
CA TYR A 110 -2.58 5.03 12.66
C TYR A 110 -1.33 5.69 12.04
N LEU A 111 -0.49 6.33 12.88
CA LEU A 111 0.71 7.04 12.42
C LEU A 111 1.73 6.07 11.81
N THR A 112 1.97 4.92 12.45
CA THR A 112 2.92 3.92 11.94
C THR A 112 2.46 3.29 10.62
N ASN A 113 1.17 3.04 10.44
CA ASN A 113 0.62 2.55 9.17
C ASN A 113 0.77 3.58 8.04
N ILE A 114 0.52 4.86 8.30
CA ILE A 114 0.73 5.92 7.31
C ILE A 114 2.20 5.97 6.90
N ILE A 115 3.12 5.97 7.86
CA ILE A 115 4.57 6.00 7.60
C ILE A 115 4.98 4.78 6.74
N GLY A 116 4.50 3.58 7.09
CA GLY A 116 4.76 2.38 6.31
C GLY A 116 4.25 2.48 4.87
N THR A 117 3.02 2.95 4.70
CA THR A 117 2.40 3.14 3.38
C THR A 117 3.17 4.17 2.55
N ALA A 118 3.52 5.32 3.14
CA ALA A 118 4.27 6.37 2.46
C ALA A 118 5.64 5.86 2.00
N ASN A 119 6.38 5.16 2.87
CA ASN A 119 7.67 4.57 2.51
C ASN A 119 7.56 3.56 1.37
N GLN A 120 6.54 2.70 1.39
CA GLN A 120 6.30 1.76 0.31
C GLN A 120 5.99 2.47 -1.01
N THR A 121 5.11 3.48 -0.99
CA THR A 121 4.77 4.26 -2.19
C THR A 121 5.97 5.03 -2.73
N ILE A 122 6.79 5.64 -1.85
CA ILE A 122 8.03 6.32 -2.24
C ILE A 122 8.99 5.33 -2.92
N SER A 123 9.11 4.12 -2.40
CA SER A 123 9.95 3.07 -3.00
C SER A 123 9.45 2.68 -4.40
N ILE A 124 8.14 2.45 -4.56
CA ILE A 124 7.53 2.09 -5.84
C ILE A 124 7.74 3.20 -6.88
N ILE A 125 7.39 4.44 -6.54
CA ILE A 125 7.55 5.59 -7.44
C ILE A 125 9.03 5.85 -7.74
N GLY A 126 9.90 5.72 -6.73
CA GLY A 126 11.34 5.90 -6.86
C GLY A 126 11.97 4.96 -7.89
N ASN A 127 11.57 3.68 -7.87
CA ASN A 127 12.15 2.64 -8.71
C ASN A 127 11.49 2.52 -10.09
N SER A 128 10.18 2.70 -10.17
CA SER A 128 9.41 2.38 -11.38
C SER A 128 9.08 3.59 -12.25
N ALA A 129 8.92 4.77 -11.65
CA ALA A 129 8.46 5.94 -12.40
C ALA A 129 9.57 6.60 -13.24
N PRO A 130 9.27 7.06 -14.47
CA PRO A 130 10.23 7.74 -15.32
C PRO A 130 10.67 9.06 -14.69
N ALA A 131 11.94 9.44 -14.92
CA ALA A 131 12.46 10.71 -14.44
C ALA A 131 11.72 11.89 -15.08
N GLY A 132 11.38 12.90 -14.29
CA GLY A 132 10.68 14.08 -14.78
C GLY A 132 10.11 14.94 -13.66
N ALA A 133 9.58 16.11 -14.04
CA ALA A 133 8.99 17.06 -13.09
C ALA A 133 7.86 16.44 -12.26
N THR A 134 6.97 15.67 -12.88
CA THR A 134 5.84 15.02 -12.19
C THR A 134 6.30 14.06 -11.11
N LYS A 135 7.30 13.20 -11.41
CA LYS A 135 7.89 12.30 -10.41
C LYS A 135 8.47 13.10 -9.23
N ASN A 136 9.21 14.16 -9.51
CA ASN A 136 9.82 14.99 -8.48
C ASN A 136 8.76 15.64 -7.58
N THR A 137 7.69 16.17 -8.16
CA THR A 137 6.57 16.76 -7.40
C THR A 137 5.87 15.71 -6.55
N SER A 138 5.51 14.56 -7.11
CA SER A 138 4.86 13.48 -6.34
C SER A 138 5.77 12.96 -5.21
N MET A 139 7.08 12.82 -5.46
CA MET A 139 8.03 12.42 -4.43
C MET A 139 8.19 13.49 -3.34
N ALA A 140 8.09 14.77 -3.67
CA ALA A 140 8.15 15.85 -2.69
C ALA A 140 6.90 15.85 -1.80
N GLU A 141 5.71 15.69 -2.40
CA GLU A 141 4.45 15.57 -1.67
C GLU A 141 4.48 14.42 -0.67
N LEU A 142 4.90 13.23 -1.10
CA LEU A 142 4.93 12.03 -0.26
C LEU A 142 5.92 12.09 0.91
N LYS A 143 6.89 13.02 0.85
CA LYS A 143 7.92 13.20 1.89
C LYS A 143 7.60 14.34 2.86
N THR A 144 6.52 15.08 2.61
CA THR A 144 6.06 16.18 3.48
C THR A 144 5.23 15.59 4.61
#